data_AF-A0A6C0BGT9-F1
#
_entry.id   AF-A0A6C0BGT9-F1
#
_cell.length_a   1.000
_cell.length_b   1.000
_cell.length_c   1.000
_cell.angle_alpha   90.00
_cell.angle_beta   90.00
_cell.angle_gamma   90.00
#
_symmetry.space_group_name_H-M   'P 1'
#
loop_
_entity.id
_entity.type
_entity.pdbx_description
1 polymer ?
#
loop_
_entity_poly.entity_id
_entity_poly.type
_entity_poly.pdbx_seq_one_letter_code
_entity_poly.pdbx_strand_id
1 'polypeptide(L)'
;MTPAWFPWIFVGGIVFIILSFISAKYKEKEYRPIQYLQDFISGSILIAFTGVLIPDIFPVLSLPSGMPQMTTDEMDLQVGPPRLIGR
;
A
#
# COMPACT_ATOMS: atom_id res chain seq x y z
N MET A 1 -5.79 -16.34 -1.31
CA MET A 1 -4.35 -16.00 -1.18
C MET A 1 -4.03 -15.03 -2.30
N THR A 2 -3.79 -13.76 -1.99
CA THR A 2 -3.32 -12.79 -2.98
C THR A 2 -1.84 -13.08 -3.29
N PRO A 3 -1.43 -13.06 -4.56
CA PRO A 3 -0.02 -13.23 -4.91
C PRO A 3 0.82 -12.11 -4.27
N ALA A 4 2.04 -12.44 -3.83
CA ALA A 4 2.94 -11.48 -3.20
C ALA A 4 3.22 -10.25 -4.08
N TRP A 5 3.22 -10.41 -5.41
CA TRP A 5 3.42 -9.35 -6.39
C TRP A 5 2.22 -8.42 -6.62
N PHE A 6 1.00 -8.82 -6.23
CA PHE A 6 -0.23 -8.07 -6.56
C PHE A 6 -0.26 -6.66 -5.93
N PRO A 7 0.08 -6.47 -4.63
CA PRO A 7 0.17 -5.14 -4.04
C PRO A 7 1.23 -4.24 -4.71
N TRP A 8 2.29 -4.83 -5.24
CA TRP A 8 3.39 -4.09 -5.89
C TRP A 8 2.99 -3.45 -7.22
N ILE A 9 1.86 -3.85 -7.81
CA ILE A 9 1.29 -3.20 -9.00
C ILE A 9 1.02 -1.72 -8.71
N PHE A 10 0.43 -1.41 -7.56
CA PHE A 10 0.17 -0.02 -7.16
C PHE A 10 1.47 0.75 -6.94
N VAL A 11 2.44 0.14 -6.25
CA VAL A 11 3.74 0.76 -5.99
C VAL A 11 4.47 1.05 -7.30
N GLY A 12 4.56 0.07 -8.20
CA GLY A 12 5.22 0.22 -9.49
C GLY A 12 4.50 1.19 -10.43
N GLY A 13 3.17 1.18 -10.45
CA GLY A 13 2.38 2.15 -11.20
C GLY A 13 2.63 3.59 -10.74
N ILE A 14 2.68 3.84 -9.42
CA ILE A 14 2.98 5.17 -8.87
C ILE A 14 4.41 5.60 -9.20
N VAL A 15 5.39 4.69 -9.06
CA VAL A 15 6.79 4.97 -9.43
C VAL A 15 6.91 5.34 -10.91
N PHE A 16 6.18 4.64 -11.78
CA PHE A 16 6.15 4.94 -13.22
C PHE A 16 5.59 6.33 -13.51
N ILE A 17 4.50 6.74 -12.85
CA ILE A 17 3.98 8.10 -12.94
C ILE A 17 5.06 9.11 -12.57
N ILE A 18 5.75 8.91 -11.44
CA ILE A 18 6.75 9.86 -10.95
C ILE A 18 7.91 9.98 -11.95
N LEU A 19 8.41 8.86 -12.47
CA LEU A 19 9.48 8.84 -13.46
C LEU A 19 9.06 9.51 -14.78
N SER A 20 7.87 9.20 -15.28
CA SER A 20 7.34 9.82 -16.50
C SER A 20 7.09 11.33 -16.32
N PHE A 21 6.60 11.75 -15.15
CA PHE A 21 6.43 13.15 -14.80
C PHE A 21 7.78 13.90 -14.78
N ILE A 22 8.79 13.33 -14.14
CA ILE A 22 10.15 13.88 -14.13
C ILE A 22 10.68 13.98 -15.56
N SER A 23 10.53 12.91 -16.36
CA SER A 23 10.97 12.88 -17.76
C SER A 23 10.32 13.97 -18.61
N ALA A 24 9.03 14.21 -18.41
CA ALA A 24 8.31 15.26 -19.13
C ALA A 24 8.73 16.66 -18.71
N LYS A 25 9.00 16.87 -17.41
CA LYS A 25 9.52 18.13 -16.88
C LYS A 25 10.87 18.49 -17.52
N TYR A 26 11.76 17.52 -17.70
CA TYR A 26 13.04 17.74 -18.40
C TYR A 26 12.90 18.00 -19.90
N LYS A 27 11.80 17.55 -20.52
CA LYS A 27 11.52 17.76 -21.95
C LYS A 27 10.70 19.01 -22.21
N GLU A 28 10.40 19.81 -21.18
CA GLU A 28 9.51 20.98 -21.25
C GLU A 28 8.16 20.66 -21.91
N LYS A 29 7.68 19.42 -21.76
CA LYS A 29 6.42 18.96 -22.33
C LYS A 29 5.30 19.14 -21.30
N GLU A 30 4.16 19.64 -21.76
CA GLU A 30 2.95 19.64 -20.95
C GLU A 30 2.53 18.20 -20.63
N TYR A 31 2.41 17.93 -19.34
CA TYR A 31 2.01 16.62 -18.85
C TYR A 31 0.51 16.57 -18.66
N ARG A 32 -0.18 15.81 -19.52
CA ARG A 32 -1.64 15.81 -19.57
C ARG A 32 -2.23 14.85 -18.53
N PRO A 33 -3.45 15.13 -17.99
CA PRO A 33 -4.16 14.24 -17.07
C PRO A 33 -4.25 12.78 -17.56
N ILE A 34 -4.46 12.59 -18.87
CA ILE A 34 -4.56 11.26 -19.49
C ILE A 34 -3.24 10.48 -19.46
N GLN A 35 -2.10 11.18 -19.48
CA GLN A 35 -0.78 10.55 -19.45
C GLN A 35 -0.49 9.92 -18.09
N TYR A 36 -0.94 10.54 -16.98
CA TYR A 36 -0.83 9.94 -15.65
C TYR A 36 -1.48 8.56 -15.58
N LEU A 37 -2.69 8.42 -16.13
CA LEU A 37 -3.39 7.14 -16.13
C LEU A 37 -2.71 6.12 -17.05
N GLN A 38 -2.22 6.57 -18.21
CA GLN A 38 -1.50 5.70 -19.14
C GLN A 38 -0.18 5.21 -18.54
N ASP A 39 0.59 6.07 -17.89
CA ASP A 39 1.85 5.73 -17.24
C ASP A 39 1.63 4.80 -16.05
N PHE A 40 0.56 5.01 -15.27
CA PHE A 40 0.15 4.10 -14.22
C PHE A 40 -0.17 2.70 -14.74
N ILE A 41 -0.99 2.60 -15.79
CA ILE A 41 -1.39 1.33 -16.40
C ILE A 41 -0.16 0.63 -16.98
N SER A 42 0.72 1.37 -17.65
CA SER A 42 1.95 0.84 -18.24
C SER A 42 2.89 0.27 -17.17
N GLY A 43 3.10 1.00 -16.06
CA GLY A 43 3.87 0.51 -14.92
C GLY A 43 3.23 -0.69 -14.24
N SER A 44 1.91 -0.68 -14.11
CA SER A 44 1.13 -1.79 -13.52
C SER A 44 1.27 -3.08 -14.32
N ILE A 45 1.20 -2.98 -15.65
CA ILE A 45 1.37 -4.13 -16.56
C ILE A 45 2.79 -4.69 -16.46
N LEU A 46 3.81 -3.81 -16.40
CA LEU A 46 5.20 -4.23 -16.25
C LEU A 46 5.40 -5.05 -14.97
N ILE A 47 4.87 -4.57 -13.84
CA ILE A 47 4.95 -5.32 -12.58
C ILE A 47 4.16 -6.63 -12.64
N ALA A 48 2.97 -6.64 -13.24
CA ALA A 48 2.19 -7.87 -13.39
C ALA A 48 2.93 -8.93 -14.21
N PHE A 49 3.52 -8.55 -15.36
CA PHE A 49 4.34 -9.47 -16.15
C PHE A 49 5.58 -9.95 -15.37
N THR A 50 6.23 -9.04 -14.65
CA THR A 50 7.41 -9.39 -13.83
C THR A 50 7.05 -10.34 -12.70
N GLY A 51 5.90 -10.14 -12.03
CA GLY A 51 5.41 -11.01 -10.96
C GLY A 51 4.94 -12.38 -11.45
N VAL A 52 4.47 -12.47 -12.70
CA VAL A 52 4.15 -13.76 -13.33
C VAL A 52 5.43 -14.50 -13.76
N LEU A 53 6.41 -13.79 -14.31
CA LEU A 53 7.65 -14.38 -14.82
C LEU A 53 8.61 -14.77 -13.69
N ILE A 54 8.70 -13.93 -12.65
CA ILE A 54 9.62 -14.06 -11.50
C ILE A 54 8.83 -13.75 -10.22
N PRO A 55 8.02 -14.70 -9.71
CA PRO A 55 7.16 -14.45 -8.56
C PRO A 55 7.91 -14.15 -7.26
N ASP A 56 9.16 -14.62 -7.13
CA ASP A 56 9.96 -14.50 -5.91
C ASP A 56 10.71 -13.16 -5.77
N ILE A 57 10.64 -12.29 -6.77
CA ILE A 57 11.38 -11.01 -6.75
C ILE A 57 10.75 -9.98 -5.79
N PHE A 58 9.47 -10.15 -5.47
CA PHE A 58 8.71 -9.19 -4.69
C PHE A 58 8.62 -9.64 -3.22
N PRO A 59 9.01 -8.78 -2.26
CA PRO A 59 8.89 -9.12 -0.86
C PRO A 59 7.41 -9.20 -0.44
N VAL A 60 7.12 -10.13 0.47
CA VAL A 60 5.78 -10.30 1.03
C VAL A 60 5.46 -9.11 1.92
N LEU A 61 4.47 -8.31 1.53
CA LEU A 61 3.96 -7.22 2.37
C LEU A 61 3.00 -7.81 3.42
N SER A 62 3.52 -8.08 4.61
CA SER A 62 2.71 -8.35 5.80
C SER A 62 2.17 -7.02 6.33
N LEU A 63 1.01 -6.60 5.83
CA LEU A 63 0.26 -5.53 6.49
C LEU A 63 -0.14 -6.04 7.89
N PRO A 64 0.16 -5.32 8.98
CA PRO A 64 -0.33 -5.70 10.30
C PRO A 64 -1.86 -5.75 10.21
N SER A 65 -2.44 -6.92 10.49
CA SER A 65 -3.87 -7.19 10.40
C SER A 65 -4.70 -6.48 11.48
N GLY A 66 -4.14 -5.47 12.15
CA GLY A 66 -4.80 -4.67 13.16
C GLY A 66 -4.80 -3.22 12.75
N MET A 67 -5.92 -2.75 12.19
CA MET A 67 -6.36 -1.41 12.59
C MET A 67 -6.57 -1.48 14.11
N PRO A 68 -5.97 -0.59 14.91
CA PRO A 68 -6.39 -0.45 16.29
C PRO A 68 -7.84 -0.01 16.23
N GLN A 69 -8.75 -0.97 16.42
CA GLN A 69 -10.13 -0.68 16.75
C GLN A 69 -10.03 0.15 18.02
N MET A 70 -10.47 1.41 17.99
CA MET A 70 -10.70 2.16 19.22
C MET A 70 -11.72 1.36 20.01
N THR A 71 -11.23 0.50 20.90
CA THR A 71 -12.03 -0.15 21.92
C THR A 71 -12.42 0.95 22.89
N THR A 72 -13.66 1.42 22.76
CA THR A 72 -14.32 2.32 23.70
C THR A 72 -14.54 1.69 25.09
N ASP A 73 -13.99 0.48 25.33
CA ASP A 73 -14.18 -0.30 26.55
C ASP A 73 -13.28 0.12 27.72
N GLU A 74 -12.34 1.06 27.53
CA GLU A 74 -11.56 1.63 28.65
C GLU A 74 -12.28 2.77 29.40
N MET A 75 -13.57 3.03 29.09
CA MET A 75 -14.43 3.94 29.86
C MET A 75 -15.51 3.23 30.69
N ASP A 76 -15.34 1.94 31.00
CA ASP A 76 -16.10 1.35 32.10
C ASP A 76 -15.52 1.84 33.43
N LEU A 77 -16.05 2.99 33.85
CA LEU A 77 -15.88 3.60 35.17
C LEU A 77 -16.15 2.53 36.25
N GLN A 78 -15.07 1.96 36.79
CA GLN A 78 -15.11 0.97 37.85
C GLN A 78 -15.68 1.58 39.15
N VAL A 79 -17.00 1.54 39.33
CA VAL A 79 -17.73 1.95 40.54
C VAL A 79 -18.09 0.75 41.43
N GLY A 80 -17.15 -0.17 41.63
CA GLY A 80 -17.28 -1.31 42.55
C GLY A 80 -16.14 -1.32 43.57
N PRO A 81 -16.38 -1.76 44.82
CA PRO A 81 -15.34 -1.76 45.84
C PRO A 81 -14.17 -2.66 45.41
N PRO A 82 -12.92 -2.20 45.57
CA PRO A 82 -11.75 -2.87 45.06
C PRO A 82 -11.63 -4.28 45.66
N ARG A 83 -11.60 -5.30 44.79
CA ARG A 83 -11.28 -6.66 45.23
C ARG A 83 -9.79 -6.71 45.56
N LEU A 84 -9.48 -6.83 46.85
CA LEU A 84 -8.14 -7.13 47.33
C LEU A 84 -7.77 -8.53 46.82
N ILE A 85 -6.96 -8.57 45.76
CA ILE A 85 -6.32 -9.79 45.26
C ILE A 85 -5.25 -10.17 46.30
N GLY A 86 -5.58 -11.14 47.14
CA GLY A 86 -4.63 -11.80 48.04
C GLY A 86 -4.32 -13.20 47.52
N ARG A 87 -3.05 -13.36 47.09
CA ARG A 87 -2.27 -14.60 46.89
C ARG A 87 -2.79 -15.68 45.94
#